data_AF-A0A1B6EVU9-F1
#
_entry.id   AF-A0A1B6EVU9-F1
#
_cell.length_a   1.000
_cell.length_b   1.000
_cell.length_c   1.000
_cell.angle_alpha   90.00
_cell.angle_beta   90.00
_cell.angle_gamma   90.00
#
_symmetry.space_group_name_H-M   'P 1'
#
loop_
_entity.id
_entity.type
_entity.pdbx_description
1 polymer ?
#
loop_
_entity_poly.entity_id
_entity_poly.type
_entity_poly.pdbx_seq_one_letter_code
_entity_poly.pdbx_strand_id
1 'polypeptide(L)'
;MASSYLENKIMDLQARLQRENEASERDHMSPEIGGGLGSPRPGSGRRPKQLGEMGTPRKAKPPFDLPVMFAQPKVQDASEIDGKMKEIMQLSGILCIDGKKYQTEMSKDLEHLGELGNGTCGHVVKMLHKPSQKVIAVKQMRRS
;
A
#
# COMPACT_ATOMS: atom_id res chain seq x y z
N MET A 1 0.46 1.24 -48.53
CA MET A 1 1.15 0.07 -47.93
C MET A 1 1.40 0.27 -46.43
N ALA A 2 0.37 0.62 -45.63
CA ALA A 2 0.51 0.88 -44.19
C ALA A 2 -0.17 -0.19 -43.30
N SER A 3 -1.05 -1.03 -43.89
CA SER A 3 -1.82 -2.06 -43.16
C SER A 3 -0.93 -3.15 -42.57
N SER A 4 0.02 -3.66 -43.36
CA SER A 4 0.87 -4.80 -42.97
C SER A 4 1.80 -4.47 -41.81
N TYR A 5 2.30 -3.24 -41.71
CA TYR A 5 3.16 -2.84 -40.57
C TYR A 5 2.38 -2.84 -39.25
N LEU A 6 1.13 -2.37 -39.28
CA LEU A 6 0.28 -2.34 -38.10
C LEU A 6 -0.13 -3.77 -37.69
N GLU A 7 -0.52 -4.60 -38.65
CA GLU A 7 -0.85 -6.01 -38.42
C GLU A 7 0.33 -6.79 -37.83
N ASN A 8 1.53 -6.61 -38.38
CA ASN A 8 2.74 -7.24 -37.83
C ASN A 8 3.06 -6.78 -36.41
N LYS A 9 2.83 -5.49 -36.11
CA LYS A 9 3.05 -4.94 -34.77
C LYS A 9 2.01 -5.45 -33.76
N ILE A 10 0.76 -5.61 -34.18
CA ILE A 10 -0.31 -6.19 -33.38
C ILE A 10 0.00 -7.67 -33.09
N MET A 11 0.46 -8.42 -34.09
CA MET A 11 0.86 -9.82 -33.92
C MET A 11 2.03 -9.98 -32.93
N ASP A 12 3.06 -9.13 -33.03
CA ASP A 12 4.18 -9.15 -32.08
C ASP A 12 3.75 -8.80 -30.65
N LEU A 13 2.85 -7.82 -30.51
CA LEU A 13 2.27 -7.45 -29.22
C LEU A 13 1.45 -8.58 -28.59
N GLN A 14 0.60 -9.26 -29.38
CA GLN A 14 -0.18 -10.40 -28.89
C GLN A 14 0.71 -11.56 -28.45
N ALA A 15 1.76 -11.89 -29.23
CA ALA A 15 2.70 -12.94 -28.89
C ALA A 15 3.47 -12.65 -27.59
N ARG A 16 3.81 -11.38 -27.34
CA ARG A 16 4.48 -10.96 -26.09
C ARG A 16 3.54 -11.02 -24.88
N LEU A 17 2.31 -10.52 -25.02
CA LEU A 17 1.29 -10.56 -23.97
C LEU A 17 0.93 -12.00 -23.56
N GLN A 18 0.80 -12.89 -24.53
CA GLN A 18 0.51 -14.30 -24.26
C GLN A 18 1.65 -14.97 -23.48
N ARG A 19 2.92 -14.68 -23.86
CA ARG A 19 4.09 -15.20 -23.13
C ARG A 19 4.18 -14.67 -21.70
N GLU A 20 3.78 -13.41 -21.47
CA GLU A 20 3.75 -12.81 -20.13
C GLU A 20 2.63 -13.40 -19.27
N ASN A 21 1.43 -13.58 -19.82
CA ASN A 21 0.33 -14.25 -19.13
C ASN A 21 0.66 -15.71 -18.78
N GLU A 22 1.24 -16.48 -19.71
CA GLU A 22 1.67 -17.86 -19.46
C GLU A 22 2.80 -17.95 -18.42
N ALA A 23 3.69 -16.96 -18.36
CA ALA A 23 4.70 -16.88 -17.29
C ALA A 23 4.05 -16.58 -15.94
N SER A 24 3.09 -15.66 -15.89
CA SER A 24 2.38 -15.30 -14.66
C SER A 24 1.44 -16.41 -14.17
N GLU A 25 0.83 -17.20 -15.06
CA GLU A 25 0.02 -18.36 -14.67
C GLU A 25 0.87 -19.50 -14.08
N ARG A 26 2.09 -19.70 -14.59
CA ARG A 26 3.04 -20.67 -14.02
C ARG A 26 3.47 -20.30 -12.60
N ASP A 27 3.60 -19.01 -12.30
CA ASP A 27 3.92 -18.54 -10.94
C ASP A 27 2.73 -18.65 -9.97
N HIS A 28 1.48 -18.74 -10.46
CA HIS A 28 0.28 -18.81 -9.63
C HIS A 28 -0.21 -20.25 -9.34
N MET A 29 0.30 -21.27 -10.05
CA MET A 29 -0.10 -22.68 -9.89
C MET A 29 0.92 -23.52 -9.11
N SER A 30 1.42 -23.01 -7.97
CA SER A 30 2.06 -23.83 -6.94
C SER A 30 1.13 -23.98 -5.74
N PRO A 31 0.41 -25.13 -5.59
CA PRO A 31 -0.27 -25.46 -4.36
C PRO A 31 0.71 -26.15 -3.39
N GLU A 32 0.97 -25.45 -2.27
CA GLU A 32 1.27 -25.95 -0.93
C GLU A 32 2.57 -26.76 -0.65
N ILE A 33 3.11 -26.47 0.55
CA ILE A 33 4.10 -27.18 1.37
C ILE A 33 5.59 -26.81 1.14
N GLY A 34 6.09 -25.94 2.03
CA GLY A 34 7.50 -26.01 2.47
C GLY A 34 8.27 -24.69 2.49
N GLY A 35 8.41 -24.12 3.69
CA GLY A 35 9.59 -23.39 4.18
C GLY A 35 10.42 -22.53 3.21
N GLY A 36 10.25 -21.21 3.34
CA GLY A 36 11.34 -20.26 3.21
C GLY A 36 11.60 -19.67 1.81
N LEU A 37 12.05 -18.41 1.85
CA LEU A 37 12.60 -17.59 0.76
C LEU A 37 11.56 -16.71 0.03
N GLY A 38 11.72 -15.41 0.27
CA GLY A 38 10.75 -14.36 -0.03
C GLY A 38 10.68 -13.96 -1.50
N SER A 39 9.46 -13.60 -1.89
CA SER A 39 9.13 -12.93 -3.13
C SER A 39 9.79 -11.54 -3.21
N PRO A 40 10.36 -11.13 -4.36
CA PRO A 40 10.99 -9.82 -4.49
C PRO A 40 9.91 -8.72 -4.52
N ARG A 41 9.85 -7.94 -3.43
CA ARG A 41 9.04 -6.72 -3.37
C ARG A 41 9.47 -5.73 -4.47
N PRO A 42 8.54 -5.15 -5.24
CA PRO A 42 8.85 -4.04 -6.13
C PRO A 42 9.28 -2.85 -5.27
N GLY A 43 10.51 -2.37 -5.50
CA GLY A 43 11.14 -1.32 -4.69
C GLY A 43 12.45 -1.74 -3.99
N SER A 44 12.84 -3.01 -4.05
CA SER A 44 14.18 -3.43 -3.60
C SER A 44 15.21 -3.05 -4.67
N GLY A 45 15.71 -1.82 -4.56
CA GLY A 45 16.84 -1.33 -5.32
C GLY A 45 17.99 -2.33 -5.23
N ARG A 46 18.30 -2.92 -6.38
CA ARG A 46 19.46 -3.76 -6.66
C ARG A 46 20.69 -3.13 -6.00
N ARG A 47 21.13 -3.63 -4.85
CA ARG A 47 22.50 -3.38 -4.39
C ARG A 47 23.38 -4.34 -5.20
N PRO A 48 24.23 -3.84 -6.12
CA PRO A 48 25.10 -4.72 -6.87
C PRO A 48 26.02 -5.45 -5.88
N LYS A 49 26.11 -6.78 -6.01
CA LYS A 49 27.20 -7.54 -5.39
C LYS A 49 28.51 -6.99 -5.98
N GLN A 50 29.45 -6.70 -5.08
CA GLN A 50 30.78 -6.15 -5.33
C GLN A 50 31.30 -6.45 -6.74
N LEU A 51 31.26 -5.43 -7.61
CA LEU A 51 32.16 -5.36 -8.75
C LEU A 51 33.44 -4.69 -8.24
N GLY A 52 34.57 -5.25 -8.67
CA GLY A 52 35.90 -4.96 -8.17
C GLY A 52 36.30 -3.49 -8.12
N GLU A 53 37.29 -3.30 -7.28
CA GLU A 53 38.12 -2.14 -7.02
C GLU A 53 38.58 -1.41 -8.30
N MET A 54 37.86 -0.36 -8.72
CA MET A 54 38.45 0.71 -9.51
C MET A 54 37.63 2.01 -9.43
N GLY A 55 38.22 3.06 -8.86
CA GLY A 55 37.94 4.47 -9.18
C GLY A 55 36.80 5.18 -8.42
N THR A 56 37.17 5.92 -7.37
CA THR A 56 36.76 7.30 -6.97
C THR A 56 36.69 7.42 -5.44
N PRO A 57 37.37 8.40 -4.80
CA PRO A 57 37.37 8.55 -3.35
C PRO A 57 36.02 9.14 -2.92
N ARG A 58 35.05 8.28 -2.61
CA ARG A 58 33.87 8.71 -1.85
C ARG A 58 34.32 8.92 -0.42
N LYS A 59 34.46 10.18 0.00
CA LYS A 59 34.66 10.55 1.41
C LYS A 59 33.60 9.81 2.23
N ALA A 60 34.03 8.85 3.04
CA ALA A 60 33.17 8.21 4.02
C ALA A 60 32.64 9.32 4.92
N LYS A 61 31.33 9.56 4.89
CA LYS A 61 30.70 10.44 5.88
C LYS A 61 30.96 9.81 7.25
N PRO A 62 31.45 10.56 8.25
CA PRO A 62 31.62 10.01 9.59
C PRO A 62 30.25 9.49 10.08
N PRO A 63 30.20 8.33 10.75
CA PRO A 63 28.98 7.90 11.39
C PRO A 63 28.64 8.95 12.45
N PHE A 64 27.56 9.71 12.23
CA PHE A 64 26.94 10.43 13.32
C PHE A 64 26.40 9.37 14.28
N ASP A 65 27.14 9.14 15.36
CA ASP A 65 26.76 8.28 16.47
C ASP A 65 25.70 9.03 17.29
N LEU A 66 24.51 9.16 16.70
CA LEU A 66 23.34 9.52 17.49
C LEU A 66 23.07 8.34 18.41
N PRO A 67 22.96 8.55 19.74
CA PRO A 67 22.52 7.49 20.63
C PRO A 67 21.13 7.06 20.20
N VAL A 68 21.06 5.98 19.42
CA VAL A 68 19.83 5.28 19.12
C VAL A 68 19.44 4.65 20.44
N MET A 69 18.69 5.39 21.25
CA MET A 69 17.88 4.79 22.28
C MET A 69 16.92 3.88 21.52
N PHE A 70 17.28 2.60 21.45
CA PHE A 70 16.36 1.53 21.11
C PHE A 70 15.30 1.55 22.21
N ALA A 71 14.32 2.46 22.06
CA ALA A 71 13.08 2.36 22.78
C ALA A 71 12.52 1.01 22.37
N GLN A 72 12.71 0.00 23.24
CA GLN A 72 12.10 -1.29 23.02
C GLN A 72 10.62 -1.01 22.82
N PRO A 73 10.01 -1.47 21.71
CA PRO A 73 8.59 -1.30 21.53
C PRO A 73 7.94 -1.95 22.74
N LYS A 74 7.33 -1.14 23.61
CA LYS A 74 6.48 -1.65 24.67
C LYS A 74 5.45 -2.50 23.96
N VAL A 75 5.53 -3.81 24.15
CA VAL A 75 4.50 -4.74 23.69
C VAL A 75 3.25 -4.30 24.45
N GLN A 76 2.40 -3.52 23.77
CA GLN A 76 1.12 -3.12 24.34
C GLN A 76 0.34 -4.41 24.58
N ASP A 77 -0.23 -4.54 25.77
CA ASP A 77 -1.02 -5.71 26.12
C ASP A 77 -2.16 -5.86 25.10
N ALA A 78 -2.25 -7.03 24.45
CA ALA A 78 -3.25 -7.26 23.40
C ALA A 78 -4.68 -7.00 23.93
N SER A 79 -4.91 -7.30 25.21
CA SER A 79 -6.16 -7.01 25.92
C SER A 79 -6.50 -5.51 25.97
N GLU A 80 -5.50 -4.64 26.14
CA GLU A 80 -5.70 -3.19 26.16
C GLU A 80 -6.06 -2.66 24.75
N ILE A 81 -5.44 -3.23 23.72
CA ILE A 81 -5.72 -2.88 22.31
C ILE A 81 -7.16 -3.27 21.96
N ASP A 82 -7.58 -4.48 22.32
CA ASP A 82 -8.95 -4.96 22.09
C ASP A 82 -9.98 -4.13 22.85
N GLY A 83 -9.66 -3.73 24.09
CA GLY A 83 -10.48 -2.82 24.89
C GLY A 83 -10.71 -1.48 24.16
N LYS A 84 -9.64 -0.83 23.70
CA LYS A 84 -9.71 0.42 22.94
C LYS A 84 -10.47 0.26 21.63
N MET A 85 -10.26 -0.85 20.92
CA MET A 85 -10.99 -1.15 19.69
C MET A 85 -12.49 -1.24 19.95
N LYS A 86 -12.89 -1.92 21.03
CA LYS A 86 -14.29 -2.04 21.44
C LYS A 86 -14.91 -0.68 21.80
N GLU A 87 -14.17 0.20 22.46
CA GLU A 87 -14.63 1.57 22.74
C GLU A 87 -14.83 2.39 21.44
N ILE A 88 -13.88 2.30 20.51
CA ILE A 88 -13.98 2.98 19.20
C ILE A 88 -15.20 2.47 18.43
N MET A 89 -15.46 1.16 18.46
CA MET A 89 -16.62 0.58 17.78
C MET A 89 -17.96 1.09 18.33
N GLN A 90 -18.06 1.42 19.61
CA GLN A 90 -19.28 1.98 20.20
C GLN A 90 -19.62 3.36 19.63
N LEU A 91 -18.62 4.09 19.13
CA LEU A 91 -18.78 5.41 18.50
C LEU A 91 -18.92 5.33 16.97
N SER A 92 -18.97 4.12 16.40
CA SER A 92 -19.11 3.93 14.96
C SER A 92 -20.41 4.53 14.44
N GLY A 93 -20.34 5.18 13.28
CA GLY A 93 -21.49 5.84 12.66
C GLY A 93 -21.81 7.23 13.20
N ILE A 94 -20.97 7.80 14.07
CA ILE A 94 -21.11 9.18 14.55
C ILE A 94 -19.93 10.02 14.06
N LEU A 95 -20.21 11.07 13.29
CA LEU A 95 -19.22 12.06 12.88
C LEU A 95 -19.44 13.38 13.62
N CYS A 96 -18.41 13.92 14.27
CA CYS A 96 -18.44 15.25 14.86
C CYS A 96 -17.74 16.24 13.92
N ILE A 97 -18.50 17.17 13.35
CA ILE A 97 -18.00 18.18 12.40
C ILE A 97 -18.47 19.55 12.87
N ASP A 98 -17.55 20.51 12.98
CA ASP A 98 -17.82 21.87 13.47
C ASP A 98 -18.60 21.88 14.81
N GLY A 99 -18.29 20.93 15.71
CA GLY A 99 -18.92 20.79 17.02
C GLY A 99 -20.32 20.15 17.00
N LYS A 100 -20.85 19.77 15.84
CA LYS A 100 -22.14 19.09 15.69
C LYS A 100 -21.93 17.59 15.44
N LYS A 101 -22.73 16.76 16.11
CA LYS A 101 -22.73 15.31 15.93
C LYS A 101 -23.74 14.91 14.86
N TYR A 102 -23.31 14.09 13.92
CA TYR A 102 -24.11 13.57 12.81
C TYR A 102 -24.13 12.05 12.88
N GLN A 103 -25.32 11.46 12.93
CA GLN A 103 -25.48 10.04 12.64
C GLN A 103 -25.26 9.85 11.14
N THR A 104 -24.26 9.06 10.77
CA THR A 104 -23.75 8.97 9.40
C THR A 104 -23.67 7.51 8.97
N GLU A 105 -24.29 7.18 7.85
CA GLU A 105 -24.16 5.90 7.17
C GLU A 105 -23.26 6.03 5.92
N MET A 106 -22.22 5.18 5.82
CA MET A 106 -21.25 5.21 4.72
C MET A 106 -21.88 5.14 3.32
N SER A 107 -22.98 4.40 3.15
CA SER A 107 -23.64 4.19 1.86
C SER A 107 -24.52 5.35 1.41
N LYS A 108 -25.07 6.14 2.34
CA LYS A 108 -26.04 7.20 2.03
C LYS A 108 -25.43 8.59 2.13
N ASP A 109 -24.68 8.82 3.20
CA ASP A 109 -24.26 10.16 3.63
C ASP A 109 -22.87 10.55 3.15
N LEU A 110 -22.08 9.58 2.68
CA LEU A 110 -20.73 9.79 2.17
C LEU A 110 -20.68 9.49 0.67
N GLU A 111 -20.38 10.52 -0.12
CA GLU A 111 -20.21 10.42 -1.57
C GLU A 111 -18.74 10.40 -1.93
N HIS A 112 -18.33 9.42 -2.74
CA HIS A 112 -16.95 9.29 -3.20
C HIS A 112 -16.62 10.34 -4.27
N LEU A 113 -15.60 11.16 -4.02
CA LEU A 113 -15.15 12.21 -4.94
C LEU A 113 -13.84 11.89 -5.65
N GLY A 114 -13.11 10.86 -5.21
CA GLY A 114 -11.87 10.45 -5.85
C GLY A 114 -10.84 9.87 -4.91
N GLU A 115 -9.75 9.40 -5.51
CA GLU A 115 -8.63 8.81 -4.82
C GLU A 115 -7.69 9.86 -4.23
N LEU A 116 -7.22 9.65 -2.99
CA LEU A 116 -6.17 10.50 -2.39
C LEU A 116 -4.83 9.78 -2.31
N GLY A 117 -4.82 8.46 -2.09
CA GLY A 117 -3.60 7.67 -2.18
C GLY A 117 -3.63 6.33 -1.47
N ASN A 118 -2.65 5.49 -1.81
CA ASN A 118 -2.49 4.14 -1.30
C ASN A 118 -1.08 4.02 -0.72
N GLY A 119 -0.95 3.62 0.55
CA GLY A 119 0.33 3.45 1.22
C GLY A 119 0.38 2.20 2.08
N THR A 120 1.53 1.96 2.72
CA THR A 120 1.74 0.81 3.61
C THR A 120 0.70 0.73 4.73
N CYS A 121 0.21 1.89 5.19
CA CYS A 121 -0.74 1.98 6.28
C CYS A 121 -2.21 2.07 5.83
N GLY A 122 -2.52 1.86 4.54
CA GLY A 122 -3.89 1.74 4.05
C GLY A 122 -4.22 2.61 2.84
N HIS A 123 -5.52 2.62 2.51
CA HIS A 123 -6.12 3.32 1.38
C HIS A 123 -6.91 4.54 1.87
N VAL A 124 -6.75 5.68 1.21
CA VAL A 124 -7.40 6.95 1.57
C VAL A 124 -8.11 7.52 0.36
N VAL A 125 -9.38 7.86 0.56
CA VAL A 125 -10.26 8.44 -0.47
C VAL A 125 -10.79 9.80 -0.03
N LYS A 126 -11.13 10.63 -1.01
CA LYS A 126 -11.81 11.92 -0.83
C LYS A 126 -13.30 11.68 -0.86
N MET A 127 -14.03 12.12 0.17
CA MET A 127 -15.48 11.98 0.23
C MET A 127 -16.18 13.27 0.62
N LEU A 128 -17.36 13.50 0.06
CA LEU A 128 -18.29 14.55 0.50
C LEU A 128 -19.24 13.97 1.55
N HIS A 129 -19.25 14.56 2.74
CA HIS A 129 -20.26 14.26 3.76
C HIS A 129 -21.50 15.14 3.54
N LYS A 130 -22.54 14.56 2.93
CA LYS A 130 -23.75 15.26 2.46
C LYS A 130 -24.48 16.05 3.56
N PRO A 131 -24.68 15.54 4.79
CA PRO A 131 -25.34 16.29 5.85
C PRO A 131 -24.62 17.58 6.25
N SER A 132 -23.28 17.61 6.19
CA SER A 132 -22.47 18.77 6.59
C SER A 132 -21.95 19.60 5.40
N GLN A 133 -22.07 19.07 4.17
CA GLN A 133 -21.46 19.61 2.96
C GLN A 133 -19.93 19.81 3.05
N LYS A 134 -19.25 19.05 3.91
CA LYS A 134 -17.79 19.09 4.04
C LYS A 134 -17.14 17.98 3.22
N VAL A 135 -16.05 18.33 2.57
CA VAL A 135 -15.16 17.36 1.92
C VAL A 135 -14.13 16.89 2.94
N ILE A 136 -14.05 15.59 3.13
CA ILE A 136 -13.19 14.93 4.12
C ILE A 136 -12.35 13.83 3.47
N ALA A 137 -11.24 13.50 4.09
CA ALA A 137 -10.46 12.30 3.76
C ALA A 137 -10.96 11.14 4.61
N VAL A 138 -11.26 10.00 3.99
CA VAL A 138 -11.71 8.79 4.66
C VAL A 138 -10.66 7.71 4.47
N LYS A 139 -10.17 7.15 5.57
CA LYS A 139 -9.19 6.07 5.56
C LYS A 139 -9.88 4.73 5.79
N GLN A 140 -9.66 3.78 4.90
CA GLN A 140 -10.16 2.43 5.08
C GLN A 140 -9.19 1.65 5.97
N MET A 141 -9.64 1.30 7.18
CA MET A 141 -8.91 0.36 8.03
C MET A 141 -9.28 -1.08 7.66
N ARG A 142 -8.28 -1.96 7.59
CA ARG A 142 -8.49 -3.41 7.52
C ARG A 142 -8.46 -3.97 8.93
N ARG A 143 -9.30 -4.97 9.21
CA ARG A 143 -9.10 -5.80 10.41
C ARG A 143 -7.93 -6.74 10.14
N SER A 144 -6.94 -6.74 11.03
CA SER A 144 -5.86 -7.74 11.08
C SER A 144 -6.37 -9.05 11.67
#